data_AF-A0A518ELS4-F1
#
_entry.id   AF-A0A518ELS4-F1
#
_cell.length_a   1.000
_cell.length_b   1.000
_cell.length_c   1.000
_cell.angle_alpha   90.00
_cell.angle_beta   90.00
_cell.angle_gamma   90.00
#
_symmetry.space_group_name_H-M   'P 1'
#
loop_
_entity.id
_entity.type
_entity.pdbx_description
1 polymer ?
#
loop_
_entity_poly.entity_id
_entity_poly.type
_entity_poly.pdbx_seq_one_letter_code
_entity_poly.pdbx_strand_id
1 'polypeptide(L)'
;MEAATSTDSETAVDRPFMGDVDLTELLDLLVDEAAGSLALLSDFHLADAADEDVIEHDRPTWKDVQIVFRLGFSIKGRVRMGLMTMPLAEALTMSGSLLMLPRDEVAQNRQKAAPDEGDKEAIMEAGNLIAGAFDAVLSKRIHGTVEVKFFGCQGLAPGDMPWISAFEAEPLGIRRHTASFSNFDSFEVVLVIPV
;
A
#
# COMPACT_ATOMS: atom_id res chain seq x y z
N MET A 1 37.08 -34.50 -24.49
CA MET A 1 37.10 -34.33 -23.02
C MET A 1 36.21 -33.15 -22.72
N GLU A 2 34.91 -33.38 -22.80
CA GLU A 2 33.86 -32.40 -22.48
C GLU A 2 33.34 -32.76 -21.10
N ALA A 3 33.39 -31.81 -20.17
CA ALA A 3 32.66 -31.89 -18.92
C ALA A 3 31.64 -30.75 -18.93
N ALA A 4 30.38 -31.15 -19.08
CA ALA A 4 29.21 -30.30 -19.14
C ALA A 4 29.02 -29.54 -17.83
N THR A 5 28.79 -28.24 -17.97
CA THR A 5 28.15 -27.37 -16.99
C THR A 5 26.78 -27.92 -16.63
N SER A 6 26.59 -28.38 -15.38
CA SER A 6 25.28 -28.67 -14.83
C SER A 6 24.56 -27.36 -14.55
N THR A 7 23.55 -27.08 -15.38
CA THR A 7 22.59 -26.00 -15.17
C THR A 7 21.66 -26.43 -14.03
N ASP A 8 21.85 -25.86 -12.84
CA ASP A 8 20.86 -25.92 -11.77
C ASP A 8 19.61 -25.15 -12.22
N SER A 9 18.72 -25.86 -12.90
CA SER A 9 17.33 -25.46 -13.11
C SER A 9 16.52 -25.92 -11.91
N GLU A 10 16.84 -25.36 -10.75
CA GLU A 10 16.01 -25.51 -9.56
C GLU A 10 14.74 -24.67 -9.78
N THR A 11 13.60 -25.35 -9.75
CA THR A 11 12.28 -24.85 -10.12
C THR A 11 11.88 -23.59 -9.35
N ALA A 12 11.82 -22.45 -10.05
CA ALA A 12 11.47 -21.13 -9.50
C ALA A 12 10.02 -20.99 -8.98
N VAL A 13 9.26 -22.08 -8.90
CA VAL A 13 7.81 -22.09 -8.62
C VAL A 13 7.49 -22.17 -7.12
N ASP A 14 8.43 -22.62 -6.28
CA ASP A 14 8.14 -22.97 -4.87
C ASP A 14 8.67 -21.99 -3.81
N ARG A 15 9.28 -20.86 -4.21
CA ARG A 15 9.81 -19.89 -3.25
C ARG A 15 8.84 -18.71 -3.06
N PRO A 16 8.49 -18.33 -1.81
CA PRO A 16 7.63 -17.20 -1.50
C PRO A 16 8.06 -15.94 -2.27
N PHE A 17 7.10 -15.09 -2.66
CA PHE A 17 7.39 -13.88 -3.42
C PHE A 17 8.34 -12.96 -2.65
N MET A 18 8.03 -12.72 -1.37
CA MET A 18 8.79 -11.88 -0.44
C MET A 18 10.02 -12.58 0.17
N GLY A 19 10.26 -13.84 -0.18
CA GLY A 19 11.30 -14.68 0.43
C GLY A 19 10.89 -15.24 1.79
N ASP A 20 11.86 -15.79 2.53
CA ASP A 20 11.63 -16.45 3.83
C ASP A 20 11.54 -15.41 4.97
N VAL A 21 10.56 -14.51 4.88
CA VAL A 21 10.28 -13.48 5.90
C VAL A 21 8.94 -13.80 6.57
N ASP A 22 8.86 -13.59 7.88
CA ASP A 22 7.60 -13.68 8.61
C ASP A 22 6.63 -12.61 8.10
N LEU A 23 5.43 -13.02 7.69
CA LEU A 23 4.48 -12.11 7.05
C LEU A 23 3.99 -11.02 8.01
N THR A 24 3.76 -11.36 9.28
CA THR A 24 3.30 -10.39 10.28
C THR A 24 4.40 -9.37 10.56
N GLU A 25 5.66 -9.80 10.73
CA GLU A 25 6.80 -8.87 10.89
C GLU A 25 6.94 -7.95 9.66
N LEU A 26 6.75 -8.50 8.45
CA LEU A 26 6.83 -7.72 7.23
C LEU A 26 5.72 -6.68 7.11
N LEU A 27 4.48 -7.07 7.43
CA LEU A 27 3.34 -6.16 7.42
C LEU A 27 3.46 -5.09 8.52
N ASP A 28 4.01 -5.42 9.70
CA ASP A 28 4.29 -4.46 10.78
C ASP A 28 5.23 -3.38 10.27
N LEU A 29 6.34 -3.83 9.69
CA LEU A 29 7.36 -2.96 9.17
C LEU A 29 6.85 -2.03 8.06
N LEU A 30 6.04 -2.55 7.13
CA LEU A 30 5.50 -1.76 6.04
C LEU A 30 4.46 -0.75 6.53
N VAL A 31 3.53 -1.17 7.39
CA VAL A 31 2.48 -0.26 7.87
C VAL A 31 3.08 0.88 8.73
N ASP A 32 4.05 0.56 9.58
CA ASP A 32 4.78 1.54 10.39
C ASP A 32 5.55 2.54 9.53
N GLU A 33 6.24 2.07 8.48
CA GLU A 33 7.01 2.94 7.60
C GLU A 33 6.10 3.83 6.74
N ALA A 34 4.96 3.31 6.26
CA ALA A 34 3.94 4.13 5.59
C ALA A 34 3.43 5.23 6.53
N ALA A 35 3.05 4.86 7.75
CA ALA A 35 2.51 5.81 8.71
C ALA A 35 3.53 6.85 9.14
N GLY A 36 4.76 6.44 9.43
CA GLY A 36 5.85 7.34 9.74
C GLY A 36 6.08 8.35 8.61
N SER A 37 6.04 7.89 7.36
CA SER A 37 6.19 8.77 6.19
C SER A 37 5.01 9.74 6.04
N LEU A 38 3.77 9.27 6.17
CA LEU A 38 2.58 10.11 6.09
C LEU A 38 2.48 11.12 7.23
N ALA A 39 2.96 10.76 8.44
CA ALA A 39 3.02 11.62 9.61
C ALA A 39 4.02 12.78 9.46
N LEU A 40 4.99 12.70 8.54
CA LEU A 40 5.87 13.83 8.22
C LEU A 40 5.15 14.95 7.48
N LEU A 41 4.05 14.62 6.77
CA LEU A 41 3.37 15.55 5.87
C LEU A 41 1.95 15.90 6.34
N SER A 42 1.42 15.14 7.30
CA SER A 42 0.07 15.30 7.81
C SER A 42 0.02 14.86 9.27
N ASP A 43 -1.07 15.18 9.96
CA ASP A 43 -1.31 14.67 11.31
C ASP A 43 -1.87 13.23 11.28
N PHE A 44 -1.29 12.34 10.47
CA PHE A 44 -1.70 10.94 10.33
C PHE A 44 -1.18 10.09 11.49
N HIS A 45 -2.07 9.25 12.05
CA HIS A 45 -1.75 8.34 13.14
C HIS A 45 -2.32 6.94 12.85
N LEU A 46 -1.52 5.90 13.12
CA LEU A 46 -2.03 4.53 13.28
C LEU A 46 -2.38 4.27 14.73
N ALA A 47 -3.37 3.42 14.97
CA ALA A 47 -3.55 2.80 16.28
C ALA A 47 -2.36 1.90 16.65
N ASP A 48 -2.22 1.51 17.91
CA ASP A 48 -1.10 0.67 18.35
C ASP A 48 -1.21 -0.82 17.94
N ALA A 49 -2.42 -1.27 17.57
CA ALA A 49 -2.69 -2.67 17.26
C ALA A 49 -3.39 -2.80 15.90
N ALA A 50 -2.90 -3.75 15.11
CA ALA A 50 -3.60 -4.20 13.91
C ALA A 50 -4.92 -4.88 14.30
N ASP A 51 -5.94 -4.67 13.47
CA ASP A 51 -7.25 -5.26 13.70
C ASP A 51 -7.26 -6.74 13.27
N GLU A 52 -6.55 -7.06 12.18
CA GLU A 52 -6.51 -8.40 11.60
C GLU A 52 -5.35 -8.57 10.59
N ASP A 53 -4.70 -9.74 10.63
CA ASP A 53 -3.81 -10.25 9.58
C ASP A 53 -4.43 -11.51 8.96
N VAL A 54 -4.62 -11.51 7.63
CA VAL A 54 -5.17 -12.66 6.90
C VAL A 54 -4.34 -12.91 5.65
N ILE A 55 -4.08 -14.19 5.36
CA ILE A 55 -3.67 -14.61 4.01
C ILE A 55 -4.95 -14.98 3.28
N GLU A 56 -5.33 -14.17 2.29
CA GLU A 56 -6.49 -14.45 1.44
C GLU A 56 -6.06 -14.67 -0.01
N HIS A 57 -6.78 -15.57 -0.67
CA HIS A 57 -6.75 -15.69 -2.13
C HIS A 57 -7.82 -14.81 -2.79
N ASP A 58 -8.80 -14.40 -1.99
CA ASP A 58 -9.87 -13.50 -2.37
C ASP A 58 -9.50 -12.06 -2.02
N ARG A 59 -10.23 -11.12 -2.63
CA ARG A 59 -9.86 -9.71 -2.64
C ARG A 59 -10.67 -8.95 -1.59
N PRO A 60 -10.06 -7.95 -0.91
CA PRO A 60 -10.78 -7.18 0.09
C PRO A 60 -11.95 -6.40 -0.53
N THR A 61 -13.05 -6.31 0.22
CA THR A 61 -14.25 -5.53 -0.15
C THR A 61 -14.38 -4.32 0.76
N TRP A 62 -14.96 -3.25 0.23
CA TRP A 62 -15.12 -1.97 0.94
C TRP A 62 -16.58 -1.50 0.93
N LYS A 63 -16.97 -0.81 2.01
CA LYS A 63 -18.32 -0.27 2.20
C LYS A 63 -18.49 1.14 1.66
N ASP A 64 -17.41 1.91 1.61
CA ASP A 64 -17.39 3.31 1.19
C ASP A 64 -16.48 3.50 -0.02
N VAL A 65 -16.55 4.67 -0.66
CA VAL A 65 -15.65 5.03 -1.76
C VAL A 65 -14.22 5.03 -1.26
N GLN A 66 -13.35 4.25 -1.90
CA GLN A 66 -11.93 4.13 -1.55
C GLN A 66 -11.05 4.82 -2.58
N ILE A 67 -9.94 5.37 -2.10
CA ILE A 67 -8.76 5.64 -2.92
C ILE A 67 -7.77 4.50 -2.73
N VAL A 68 -7.40 3.85 -3.83
CA VAL A 68 -6.47 2.73 -3.86
C VAL A 68 -5.14 3.19 -4.43
N PHE A 69 -4.09 3.13 -3.62
CA PHE A 69 -2.70 3.34 -4.04
C PHE A 69 -2.17 2.02 -4.60
N ARG A 70 -1.83 1.99 -5.89
CA ARG A 70 -1.32 0.77 -6.53
C ARG A 70 0.20 0.71 -6.42
N LEU A 71 0.71 -0.38 -5.86
CA LEU A 71 2.12 -0.57 -5.56
C LEU A 71 2.63 -1.79 -6.33
N GLY A 72 3.68 -1.62 -7.13
CA GLY A 72 4.36 -2.72 -7.79
C GLY A 72 5.64 -3.08 -7.06
N PHE A 73 5.78 -4.36 -6.75
CA PHE A 73 6.92 -4.94 -6.09
C PHE A 73 7.71 -5.75 -7.12
N SER A 74 8.99 -5.42 -7.29
CA SER A 74 9.92 -6.16 -8.14
C SER A 74 10.99 -6.78 -7.24
N ILE A 75 10.92 -8.10 -7.05
CA ILE A 75 11.80 -8.82 -6.14
C ILE A 75 12.49 -9.94 -6.92
N LYS A 76 13.82 -9.88 -6.99
CA LYS A 76 14.64 -10.85 -7.74
C LYS A 76 14.16 -11.04 -9.19
N GLY A 77 13.71 -9.96 -9.82
CA GLY A 77 13.21 -9.94 -11.21
C GLY A 77 11.77 -10.44 -11.39
N ARG A 78 11.08 -10.84 -10.33
CA ARG A 78 9.64 -11.14 -10.35
C ARG A 78 8.87 -9.87 -9.99
N VAL A 79 7.85 -9.52 -10.79
CA VAL A 79 7.01 -8.35 -10.55
C VAL A 79 5.61 -8.81 -10.12
N ARG A 80 5.12 -8.23 -9.03
CA ARG A 80 3.77 -8.42 -8.48
C ARG A 80 3.19 -7.12 -7.96
N MET A 81 1.88 -7.09 -7.83
CA MET A 81 1.16 -5.89 -7.41
C MET A 81 0.58 -6.09 -6.02
N GLY A 82 0.68 -5.06 -5.20
CA GLY A 82 -0.07 -4.87 -3.98
C GLY A 82 -0.79 -3.53 -4.01
N LEU A 83 -1.42 -3.19 -2.89
CA LEU A 83 -2.14 -1.95 -2.75
C LEU A 83 -2.16 -1.47 -1.31
N MET A 84 -2.45 -0.19 -1.14
CA MET A 84 -2.90 0.38 0.13
C MET A 84 -4.20 1.13 -0.14
N THR A 85 -5.17 1.11 0.78
CA THR A 85 -6.43 1.85 0.65
C THR A 85 -6.69 2.77 1.83
N MET A 86 -7.43 3.83 1.55
CA MET A 86 -8.13 4.63 2.55
C MET A 86 -9.40 5.21 1.92
N PRO A 87 -10.42 5.60 2.71
CA PRO A 87 -11.62 6.17 2.14
C PRO A 87 -11.35 7.56 1.52
N LEU A 88 -12.24 7.98 0.61
CA LEU A 88 -12.06 9.22 -0.16
C LEU A 88 -11.92 10.45 0.73
N ALA A 89 -12.73 10.54 1.78
CA ALA A 89 -12.73 11.68 2.70
C ALA A 89 -11.34 11.86 3.34
N GLU A 90 -10.69 10.76 3.70
CA GLU A 90 -9.36 10.68 4.29
C GLU A 90 -8.26 11.03 3.29
N ALA A 91 -8.36 10.54 2.06
CA ALA A 91 -7.43 10.92 1.01
C ALA A 91 -7.50 12.43 0.71
N LEU A 92 -8.69 13.03 0.77
CA LEU A 92 -8.89 14.48 0.63
C LEU A 92 -8.40 15.26 1.86
N THR A 93 -8.50 14.70 3.07
CA THR A 93 -7.89 15.26 4.27
C THR A 93 -6.36 15.30 4.13
N MET A 94 -5.76 14.16 3.77
CA MET A 94 -4.33 14.04 3.52
C MET A 94 -3.85 15.02 2.46
N SER A 95 -4.57 15.11 1.35
CA SER A 95 -4.30 16.04 0.27
C SER A 95 -4.32 17.50 0.73
N GLY A 96 -5.36 17.91 1.47
CA GLY A 96 -5.45 19.26 2.00
C GLY A 96 -4.29 19.59 2.96
N SER A 97 -3.85 18.63 3.77
CA SER A 97 -2.67 18.79 4.63
C SER A 97 -1.38 18.98 3.81
N LEU A 98 -1.18 18.17 2.76
CA LEU A 98 -0.03 18.27 1.86
C LEU A 98 0.03 19.62 1.13
N LEU A 99 -1.14 20.15 0.76
CA LEU A 99 -1.28 21.47 0.16
C LEU A 99 -1.22 22.62 1.18
N MET A 100 -0.96 22.32 2.45
CA MET A 100 -0.90 23.27 3.57
C MET A 100 -2.17 24.12 3.72
N LEU A 101 -3.34 23.54 3.40
CA LEU A 101 -4.61 24.23 3.55
C LEU A 101 -4.91 24.51 5.03
N PRO A 102 -5.57 25.63 5.34
CA PRO A 102 -6.16 25.88 6.65
C PRO A 102 -7.10 24.76 7.09
N ARG A 103 -7.23 24.53 8.41
CA ARG A 103 -8.01 23.41 8.95
C ARG A 103 -9.49 23.40 8.53
N ASP A 104 -10.10 24.58 8.46
CA ASP A 104 -11.47 24.76 8.00
C ASP A 104 -11.62 24.46 6.50
N GLU A 105 -10.61 24.79 5.70
CA GLU A 105 -10.56 24.40 4.29
C GLU A 105 -10.35 22.89 4.11
N VAL A 106 -9.50 22.25 4.91
CA VAL A 106 -9.34 20.78 4.93
C VAL A 106 -10.67 20.10 5.25
N ALA A 107 -11.41 20.61 6.25
CA ALA A 107 -12.72 20.07 6.63
C ALA A 107 -13.75 20.23 5.50
N GLN A 108 -13.70 21.31 4.72
CA GLN A 108 -14.54 21.48 3.53
C GLN A 108 -14.08 20.56 2.39
N ASN A 109 -12.76 20.41 2.19
CA ASN A 109 -12.17 19.58 1.15
C ASN A 109 -12.63 18.13 1.27
N ARG A 110 -12.64 17.62 2.50
CA ARG A 110 -13.11 16.27 2.88
C ARG A 110 -14.53 15.94 2.41
N GLN A 111 -15.37 16.96 2.21
CA GLN A 111 -16.77 16.78 1.79
C GLN A 111 -16.95 16.69 0.27
N LYS A 112 -15.88 16.84 -0.51
CA LYS A 112 -15.95 16.70 -1.97
C LYS A 112 -16.30 15.27 -2.36
N ALA A 113 -17.17 15.13 -3.35
CA ALA A 113 -17.52 13.83 -3.92
C ALA A 113 -16.41 13.22 -4.81
N ALA A 114 -15.42 14.04 -5.22
CA ALA A 114 -14.27 13.63 -6.02
C ALA A 114 -13.11 14.63 -5.85
N PRO A 115 -11.86 14.20 -5.99
CA PRO A 115 -10.70 15.09 -5.96
C PRO A 115 -10.64 16.00 -7.20
N ASP A 116 -10.27 17.26 -7.00
CA ASP A 116 -9.86 18.15 -8.09
C ASP A 116 -8.41 17.88 -8.54
N GLU A 117 -7.86 18.70 -9.44
CA GLU A 117 -6.52 18.44 -9.97
C GLU A 117 -5.42 18.62 -8.93
N GLY A 118 -5.52 19.64 -8.08
CA GLY A 118 -4.56 19.82 -6.98
C GLY A 118 -4.67 18.68 -5.98
N ASP A 119 -5.89 18.22 -5.71
CA ASP A 119 -6.12 17.08 -4.83
C ASP A 119 -5.41 15.82 -5.35
N LYS A 120 -5.56 15.53 -6.65
CA LYS A 120 -4.95 14.37 -7.30
C LYS A 120 -3.43 14.43 -7.28
N GLU A 121 -2.83 15.59 -7.58
CA GLU A 121 -1.37 15.76 -7.54
C GLU A 121 -0.82 15.45 -6.14
N ALA A 122 -1.45 16.00 -5.09
CA ALA A 122 -1.06 15.72 -3.71
C ALA A 122 -1.25 14.25 -3.33
N ILE A 123 -2.37 13.62 -3.72
CA ILE A 123 -2.61 12.19 -3.48
C ILE A 123 -1.55 11.32 -4.20
N MET A 124 -1.17 11.67 -5.43
CA MET A 124 -0.11 10.96 -6.15
C MET A 124 1.25 11.10 -5.45
N GLU A 125 1.54 12.27 -4.90
CA GLU A 125 2.77 12.49 -4.14
C GLU A 125 2.82 11.63 -2.87
N ALA A 126 1.71 11.52 -2.14
CA ALA A 126 1.60 10.59 -1.02
C ALA A 126 1.86 9.14 -1.44
N GLY A 127 1.33 8.73 -2.61
CA GLY A 127 1.59 7.40 -3.17
C GLY A 127 3.06 7.14 -3.48
N ASN A 128 3.76 8.12 -4.06
CA ASN A 128 5.20 8.04 -4.31
C ASN A 128 6.00 7.93 -3.00
N LEU A 129 5.62 8.71 -1.99
CA LEU A 129 6.26 8.66 -0.68
C LEU A 129 6.12 7.28 -0.04
N ILE A 130 4.91 6.72 -0.01
CA ILE A 130 4.65 5.37 0.54
C ILE A 130 5.49 4.33 -0.20
N ALA A 131 5.51 4.36 -1.54
CA ALA A 131 6.31 3.42 -2.33
C ALA A 131 7.82 3.56 -2.04
N GLY A 132 8.32 4.78 -1.91
CA GLY A 132 9.73 5.04 -1.55
C GLY A 132 10.08 4.54 -0.15
N ALA A 133 9.17 4.68 0.81
CA ALA A 133 9.32 4.12 2.15
C ALA A 133 9.42 2.59 2.12
N PHE A 134 8.53 1.94 1.35
CA PHE A 134 8.53 0.49 1.19
C PHE A 134 9.79 0.00 0.51
N ASP A 135 10.23 0.69 -0.55
CA ASP A 135 11.49 0.39 -1.25
C ASP A 135 12.69 0.41 -0.29
N ALA A 136 12.80 1.50 0.49
CA ALA A 136 13.90 1.72 1.41
C ALA A 136 13.96 0.66 2.53
N VAL A 137 12.81 0.20 3.01
CA VAL A 137 12.75 -0.76 4.12
C VAL A 137 12.91 -2.20 3.63
N LEU A 138 12.28 -2.57 2.51
CA LEU A 138 12.38 -3.92 1.96
C LEU A 138 13.78 -4.21 1.40
N SER A 139 14.44 -3.23 0.79
CA SER A 139 15.82 -3.37 0.29
C SER A 139 16.84 -3.71 1.39
N LYS A 140 16.52 -3.41 2.66
CA LYS A 140 17.36 -3.77 3.82
C LYS A 140 17.04 -5.15 4.38
N ARG A 141 15.85 -5.67 4.14
CA ARG A 141 15.35 -6.93 4.71
C ARG A 141 15.49 -8.11 3.76
N ILE A 142 15.22 -7.90 2.47
CA ILE A 142 15.20 -8.96 1.48
C ILE A 142 16.55 -8.99 0.75
N HIS A 143 17.22 -10.14 0.80
CA HIS A 143 18.47 -10.32 0.06
C HIS A 143 18.21 -10.33 -1.46
N GLY A 144 18.85 -9.42 -2.19
CA GLY A 144 18.79 -9.35 -3.65
C GLY A 144 18.29 -7.99 -4.14
N THR A 145 17.90 -7.93 -5.41
CA THR A 145 17.30 -6.71 -5.98
C THR A 145 15.85 -6.61 -5.55
N VAL A 146 15.52 -5.50 -4.89
CA VAL A 146 14.18 -5.07 -4.55
C VAL A 146 13.96 -3.71 -5.22
N GLU A 147 12.78 -3.53 -5.80
CA GLU A 147 12.29 -2.24 -6.24
C GLU A 147 10.78 -2.15 -5.94
N VAL A 148 10.35 -1.08 -5.27
CA VAL A 148 8.93 -0.77 -5.07
C VAL A 148 8.57 0.51 -5.82
N LYS A 149 7.51 0.46 -6.62
CA LYS A 149 7.05 1.57 -7.46
C LYS A 149 5.59 1.87 -7.24
N PHE A 150 5.26 3.15 -7.22
CA PHE A 150 3.89 3.60 -7.27
C PHE A 150 3.38 3.65 -8.72
N PHE A 151 2.18 3.08 -8.95
CA PHE A 151 1.55 2.98 -10.27
C PHE A 151 0.30 3.87 -10.39
N GLY A 152 0.17 4.86 -9.53
CA GLY A 152 -0.99 5.76 -9.50
C GLY A 152 -2.14 5.25 -8.63
N CYS A 153 -3.17 6.08 -8.52
CA CYS A 153 -4.35 5.80 -7.71
C CYS A 153 -5.58 5.45 -8.54
N GLN A 154 -6.53 4.75 -7.92
CA GLN A 154 -7.85 4.49 -8.46
C GLN A 154 -8.92 4.82 -7.41
N GLY A 155 -9.98 5.51 -7.81
CA GLY A 155 -11.20 5.61 -7.01
C GLY A 155 -12.07 4.37 -7.22
N LEU A 156 -12.54 3.76 -6.14
CA LEU A 156 -13.44 2.60 -6.16
C LEU A 156 -14.76 2.93 -5.49
N ALA A 157 -15.87 2.59 -6.13
CA ALA A 157 -17.17 2.64 -5.47
C ALA A 157 -17.31 1.46 -4.47
N PRO A 158 -18.29 1.51 -3.56
CA PRO A 158 -18.61 0.39 -2.69
C PRO A 158 -18.81 -0.92 -3.47
N GLY A 159 -18.11 -1.98 -3.08
CA GLY A 159 -18.15 -3.28 -3.75
C GLY A 159 -17.41 -3.36 -5.09
N ASP A 160 -16.85 -2.26 -5.62
CA ASP A 160 -16.02 -2.31 -6.82
C ASP A 160 -14.64 -2.90 -6.52
N MET A 161 -14.06 -3.51 -7.55
CA MET A 161 -12.76 -4.18 -7.47
C MET A 161 -11.64 -3.27 -7.98
N PRO A 162 -10.46 -3.28 -7.34
CA PRO A 162 -9.30 -2.57 -7.85
C PRO A 162 -8.85 -3.20 -9.16
N TRP A 163 -8.55 -2.36 -10.15
CA TRP A 163 -8.01 -2.84 -11.42
C TRP A 163 -6.51 -3.06 -11.30
N ILE A 164 -6.16 -4.29 -10.94
CA ILE A 164 -4.78 -4.75 -10.78
C ILE A 164 -4.61 -6.05 -11.58
N SER A 165 -3.73 -6.01 -12.58
CA SER A 165 -3.41 -7.20 -13.37
C SER A 165 -2.81 -8.29 -12.48
N ALA A 166 -3.28 -9.53 -12.63
CA ALA A 166 -2.83 -10.71 -11.88
C ALA A 166 -3.15 -10.74 -10.37
N PHE A 167 -4.05 -9.87 -9.88
CA PHE A 167 -4.60 -9.97 -8.52
C PHE A 167 -5.59 -11.15 -8.37
N GLU A 168 -5.89 -11.88 -9.46
CA GLU A 168 -6.74 -13.07 -9.45
C GLU A 168 -5.83 -14.30 -9.31
N ALA A 169 -6.04 -15.10 -8.26
CA ALA A 169 -5.41 -16.41 -7.99
C ALA A 169 -4.01 -16.43 -7.34
N GLU A 170 -3.46 -15.31 -6.86
CA GLU A 170 -2.22 -15.29 -6.07
C GLU A 170 -2.50 -15.10 -4.58
N PRO A 171 -1.74 -15.73 -3.67
CA PRO A 171 -1.88 -15.48 -2.25
C PRO A 171 -1.46 -14.05 -1.92
N LEU A 172 -2.26 -13.38 -1.09
CA LEU A 172 -2.03 -12.01 -0.67
C LEU A 172 -2.04 -11.93 0.84
N GLY A 173 -1.03 -11.26 1.39
CA GLY A 173 -1.04 -10.84 2.78
C GLY A 173 -1.88 -9.58 2.91
N ILE A 174 -2.95 -9.65 3.69
CA ILE A 174 -3.86 -8.53 3.95
C ILE A 174 -3.73 -8.14 5.41
N ARG A 175 -3.52 -6.85 5.64
CA ARG A 175 -3.59 -6.22 6.95
C ARG A 175 -4.63 -5.12 6.97
N ARG A 176 -5.46 -5.13 8.01
CA ARG A 176 -6.37 -4.03 8.33
C ARG A 176 -5.88 -3.30 9.57
N HIS A 177 -5.87 -1.98 9.49
CA HIS A 177 -5.41 -1.13 10.57
C HIS A 177 -6.33 0.06 10.75
N THR A 178 -6.73 0.32 12.00
CA THR A 178 -7.38 1.58 12.35
C THR A 178 -6.36 2.72 12.31
N ALA A 179 -6.71 3.80 11.61
CA ALA A 179 -5.94 5.03 11.47
C ALA A 179 -6.80 6.25 11.76
N SER A 180 -6.18 7.42 11.90
CA SER A 180 -6.89 8.69 12.06
C SER A 180 -6.05 9.88 11.59
N PHE A 181 -6.72 10.98 11.28
CA PHE A 181 -6.10 12.30 11.24
C PHE A 181 -6.52 13.09 12.48
N SER A 182 -5.64 13.94 13.02
CA SER A 182 -6.00 14.81 14.14
C SER A 182 -7.32 15.56 13.88
N ASN A 183 -8.26 15.45 14.83
CA ASN A 183 -9.59 16.08 14.80
C ASN A 183 -10.62 15.45 13.85
N PHE A 184 -10.34 14.28 13.28
CA PHE A 184 -11.29 13.50 12.50
C PHE A 184 -11.51 12.12 13.12
N ASP A 185 -12.65 11.50 12.77
CA ASP A 185 -12.96 10.14 13.19
C ASP A 185 -11.92 9.15 12.65
N SER A 186 -11.75 8.04 13.37
CA SER A 186 -10.90 6.95 12.92
C SER A 186 -11.49 6.22 11.70
N PHE A 187 -10.63 5.66 10.88
CA PHE A 187 -10.97 4.94 9.66
C PHE A 187 -10.09 3.71 9.47
N GLU A 188 -10.51 2.81 8.59
CA GLU A 188 -9.73 1.64 8.22
C GLU A 188 -8.77 1.96 7.07
N VAL A 189 -7.51 1.54 7.24
CA VAL A 189 -6.51 1.42 6.19
C VAL A 189 -6.30 -0.06 5.93
N VAL A 190 -6.29 -0.44 4.64
CA VAL A 190 -5.99 -1.81 4.23
C VAL A 190 -4.67 -1.82 3.47
N LEU A 191 -3.70 -2.59 3.94
CA LEU A 191 -2.47 -2.90 3.22
C LEU A 191 -2.57 -4.30 2.65
N VAL A 192 -2.27 -4.45 1.37
CA VAL A 192 -2.24 -5.74 0.68
C VAL A 192 -0.92 -5.89 -0.05
N ILE A 193 -0.19 -6.97 0.25
CA ILE A 193 1.09 -7.27 -0.39
C ILE A 193 1.09 -8.68 -1.00
N PRO A 194 1.81 -8.90 -2.11
CA PRO A 194 2.04 -10.24 -2.63
C PRO A 194 2.94 -11.04 -1.68
N VAL A 195 2.63 -12.32 -1.47
CA VAL A 195 3.38 -13.22 -0.56
C VAL A 195 3.95 -14.44 -1.26
#